data_AF-A0A376CM05-F1
#
_entry.id   AF-A0A376CM05-F1
#
_cell.length_a   1.000
_cell.length_b   1.000
_cell.length_c   1.000
_cell.angle_alpha   90.00
_cell.angle_beta   90.00
_cell.angle_gamma   90.00
#
_symmetry.space_group_name_H-M   'P 1'
#
loop_
_entity.id
_entity.type
_entity.pdbx_description
1 polymer ?
#
loop_
_entity_poly.entity_id
_entity_poly.type
_entity_poly.pdbx_seq_one_letter_code
_entity_poly.pdbx_strand_id
1 'polypeptide(L)'
;MGKTGINTIKQILAGGSGKTGFIDEVGKTQTELGFVRFDDDSPAENNIVSPLSMNSDIDREKSKKWVGKLNSDNGGTNWEAGLRQFAEYNNANPALKYDVVFMITDGNPTRLDTKTKNDNGFDGEFRHVEAAMGMANTLKAQGTRVVPVGIPANWPRRASGTGETQLSVSDHNLQALSGMNSDGSSTSLRRSDFATFTDADVFRQALINTLNDCAITVERRFYEGDDPNAIPSRDNTRPTIEESRQWGFDGVLTPAGGQRTEQTKEYPTAEPDSDNLVARIGLNGTTNYSSIAVREETGKIPETWERMPAEGGQHAQCFRRNGDPVSVTNLDSRDQANPTNDFQLNNVPLAGGIHCVVYYRAKTIPTTYDLRLRKVDATDTTVSLDGAEFELRSLNDEGQPGDVLPTKSGDNTGEFVWDDLPLGSYVLTETRAAAGGYSLLPQPVYFKVEYDSDELAFFLLEGPNDRTGQRLDGASPSLNFPIVDFMVADQQVDLAIANVRAGELPKTGGAGVGLWIAAGILLIAAGAIGARRRAIA
;
A
#
# COMPACT_ATOMS: atom_id res chain seq x y z
N MET A 1 39.47 -26.54 -16.35
CA MET A 1 39.02 -26.29 -14.97
C MET A 1 39.52 -27.39 -14.05
N GLY A 2 39.78 -27.06 -12.79
CA GLY A 2 40.04 -28.04 -11.74
C GLY A 2 38.77 -28.81 -11.33
N LYS A 3 38.96 -29.98 -10.73
CA LYS A 3 37.86 -30.85 -10.25
C LYS A 3 36.91 -30.12 -9.30
N THR A 4 37.45 -29.21 -8.49
CA THR A 4 36.69 -28.40 -7.53
C THR A 4 35.80 -27.39 -8.24
N GLY A 5 36.32 -26.64 -9.22
CA GLY A 5 35.50 -25.68 -9.98
C GLY A 5 34.35 -26.35 -10.72
N ILE A 6 34.59 -27.50 -11.37
CA ILE A 6 33.53 -28.27 -12.04
C ILE A 6 32.47 -28.74 -11.05
N ASN A 7 32.87 -29.24 -9.88
CA ASN A 7 31.91 -29.65 -8.84
C ASN A 7 31.08 -28.46 -8.33
N THR A 8 31.73 -27.31 -8.12
CA THR A 8 31.07 -26.05 -7.73
C THR A 8 30.02 -25.64 -8.78
N ILE A 9 30.38 -25.64 -10.08
CA ILE A 9 29.43 -25.31 -11.16
C ILE A 9 28.26 -26.29 -11.21
N LYS A 10 28.52 -27.60 -11.06
CA LYS A 10 27.44 -28.60 -11.01
C LYS A 10 26.48 -28.33 -9.85
N GLN A 11 27.01 -28.00 -8.67
CA GLN A 11 26.20 -27.65 -7.50
C GLN A 11 25.36 -26.39 -7.72
N ILE A 12 25.93 -25.36 -8.35
CA ILE A 12 25.24 -24.10 -8.64
C ILE A 12 24.10 -24.32 -9.64
N LEU A 13 24.39 -24.99 -10.77
CA LEU A 13 23.46 -25.09 -11.89
C LEU A 13 22.40 -26.18 -11.69
N ALA A 14 22.81 -27.38 -11.27
CA ALA A 14 21.94 -28.55 -11.17
C ALA A 14 21.58 -28.95 -9.73
N GLY A 15 22.15 -28.27 -8.72
CA GLY A 15 21.91 -28.55 -7.31
C GLY A 15 22.85 -29.59 -6.72
N GLY A 16 22.78 -29.76 -5.40
CA GLY A 16 23.58 -30.72 -4.61
C GLY A 16 22.69 -31.55 -3.69
N SER A 17 23.29 -32.37 -2.83
CA SER A 17 22.56 -33.23 -1.88
C SER A 17 21.60 -32.41 -0.99
N GLY A 18 20.32 -32.36 -1.38
CA GLY A 18 19.26 -31.64 -0.66
C GLY A 18 19.08 -30.16 -1.02
N LYS A 19 19.68 -29.64 -2.09
CA LYS A 19 19.53 -28.23 -2.52
C LYS A 19 19.13 -28.12 -3.99
N THR A 20 18.20 -27.21 -4.29
CA THR A 20 17.79 -26.86 -5.65
C THR A 20 18.92 -26.15 -6.39
N GLY A 21 19.08 -26.47 -7.68
CA GLY A 21 20.01 -25.77 -8.57
C GLY A 21 19.35 -24.58 -9.24
N PHE A 22 20.16 -23.67 -9.78
CA PHE A 22 19.70 -22.50 -10.52
C PHE A 22 18.70 -22.86 -11.64
N ILE A 23 18.97 -23.94 -12.40
CA ILE A 23 18.10 -24.40 -13.51
C ILE A 23 16.67 -24.69 -13.02
N ASP A 24 16.52 -25.30 -11.85
CA ASP A 24 15.20 -25.61 -11.29
C ASP A 24 14.52 -24.35 -10.72
N GLU A 25 15.31 -23.45 -10.10
CA GLU A 25 14.81 -22.22 -9.50
C GLU A 25 14.26 -21.24 -10.53
N VAL A 26 14.81 -21.22 -11.75
CA VAL A 26 14.29 -20.43 -12.87
C VAL A 26 13.26 -21.18 -13.71
N GLY A 27 12.85 -22.39 -13.29
CA GLY A 27 12.02 -23.27 -14.12
C GLY A 27 10.59 -22.81 -14.38
N LYS A 28 10.15 -21.72 -13.75
CA LYS A 28 8.84 -21.09 -13.96
C LYS A 28 8.95 -19.67 -14.53
N THR A 29 10.13 -19.25 -14.99
CA THR A 29 10.34 -17.94 -15.60
C THR A 29 10.39 -18.06 -17.13
N GLN A 30 10.34 -16.93 -17.83
CA GLN A 30 10.61 -16.84 -19.27
C GLN A 30 12.12 -16.86 -19.59
N THR A 31 12.96 -17.27 -18.63
CA THR A 31 14.41 -17.29 -18.82
C THR A 31 14.77 -18.37 -19.84
N GLU A 32 15.62 -18.01 -20.79
CA GLU A 32 16.21 -18.94 -21.74
C GLU A 32 17.71 -19.04 -21.50
N LEU A 33 18.26 -20.26 -21.51
CA LEU A 33 19.67 -20.51 -21.18
C LEU A 33 20.41 -21.21 -22.32
N GLY A 34 21.56 -20.66 -22.69
CA GLY A 34 22.59 -21.32 -23.48
C GLY A 34 23.73 -21.81 -22.60
N PHE A 35 24.39 -22.89 -23.04
CA PHE A 35 25.47 -23.53 -22.31
C PHE A 35 26.65 -23.82 -23.24
N VAL A 36 27.79 -23.19 -22.94
CA VAL A 36 29.03 -23.34 -23.70
C VAL A 36 30.15 -23.70 -22.74
N ARG A 37 30.86 -24.79 -23.04
CA ARG A 37 32.13 -25.14 -22.38
C ARG A 37 33.30 -24.55 -23.18
N PHE A 38 34.39 -24.26 -22.48
CA PHE A 38 35.55 -23.57 -23.03
C PHE A 38 36.89 -24.22 -22.63
N ASP A 39 36.94 -25.54 -22.53
CA ASP A 39 38.18 -26.31 -22.34
C ASP A 39 38.98 -26.52 -23.65
N ASP A 40 39.97 -27.41 -23.60
CA ASP A 40 40.90 -27.75 -24.68
C ASP A 40 40.25 -28.16 -26.01
N ASP A 41 39.05 -28.72 -25.96
CA ASP A 41 38.30 -29.17 -27.14
C ASP A 41 37.27 -28.14 -27.59
N SER A 42 37.32 -26.91 -27.06
CA SER A 42 36.43 -25.83 -27.48
C SER A 42 36.69 -25.39 -28.93
N PRO A 43 35.64 -25.19 -29.76
CA PRO A 43 34.23 -25.38 -29.42
C PRO A 43 33.84 -26.85 -29.37
N ALA A 44 33.31 -27.29 -28.22
CA ALA A 44 32.93 -28.68 -28.02
C ALA A 44 31.62 -29.01 -28.76
N GLU A 45 31.56 -30.21 -29.34
CA GLU A 45 30.40 -30.67 -30.14
C GLU A 45 29.06 -30.70 -29.37
N ASN A 46 29.11 -30.72 -28.04
CA ASN A 46 27.93 -30.84 -27.19
C ASN A 46 27.46 -29.52 -26.57
N ASN A 47 27.94 -28.37 -27.06
CA ASN A 47 27.45 -27.06 -26.65
C ASN A 47 25.97 -26.85 -27.02
N ILE A 48 25.25 -26.12 -26.19
CA ILE A 48 23.86 -25.72 -26.39
C ILE A 48 23.87 -24.22 -26.62
N VAL A 49 24.11 -23.79 -27.86
CA VAL A 49 24.24 -22.37 -28.19
C VAL A 49 22.89 -21.73 -28.52
N SER A 50 21.94 -22.52 -29.01
CA SER A 50 20.54 -22.09 -29.10
C SER A 50 19.92 -22.15 -27.70
N PRO A 51 19.42 -21.02 -27.16
CA PRO A 51 18.84 -20.98 -25.82
C PRO A 51 17.72 -22.00 -25.64
N LEU A 52 17.73 -22.66 -24.49
CA LEU A 52 16.69 -23.58 -24.03
C LEU A 52 15.74 -22.83 -23.08
N SER A 53 14.44 -23.01 -23.25
CA SER A 53 13.46 -22.35 -22.39
C SER A 53 13.35 -23.02 -21.03
N MET A 54 13.54 -22.28 -19.95
CA MET A 54 13.52 -22.85 -18.60
C MET A 54 12.09 -23.16 -18.13
N ASN A 55 11.06 -22.60 -18.75
CA ASN A 55 9.68 -23.00 -18.48
C ASN A 55 9.32 -24.42 -18.97
N SER A 56 10.14 -25.01 -19.84
CA SER A 56 9.92 -26.32 -20.46
C SER A 56 10.63 -27.42 -19.67
N ASP A 57 9.86 -28.37 -19.12
CA ASP A 57 10.40 -29.52 -18.38
C ASP A 57 11.43 -30.30 -19.21
N ILE A 58 11.15 -30.47 -20.50
CA ILE A 58 12.03 -31.17 -21.45
C ILE A 58 13.36 -30.44 -21.58
N ASP A 59 13.31 -29.12 -21.72
CA ASP A 59 14.50 -28.30 -21.92
C ASP A 59 15.30 -28.12 -20.62
N ARG A 60 14.64 -28.05 -19.46
CA ARG A 60 15.32 -28.13 -18.16
C ARG A 60 16.08 -29.44 -17.98
N GLU A 61 15.47 -30.56 -18.35
CA GLU A 61 16.14 -31.86 -18.28
C GLU A 61 17.31 -31.97 -19.27
N LYS A 62 17.23 -31.34 -20.45
CA LYS A 62 18.38 -31.20 -21.37
C LYS A 62 19.49 -30.38 -20.72
N SER A 63 19.18 -29.25 -20.09
CA SER A 63 20.13 -28.39 -19.38
C SER A 63 20.85 -29.15 -18.26
N LYS A 64 20.10 -29.87 -17.41
CA LYS A 64 20.68 -30.72 -16.36
C LYS A 64 21.57 -31.84 -16.92
N LYS A 65 21.14 -32.49 -18.01
CA LYS A 65 21.96 -33.50 -18.70
C LYS A 65 23.26 -32.91 -19.23
N TRP A 66 23.23 -31.68 -19.76
CA TRP A 66 24.44 -30.98 -20.18
C TRP A 66 25.37 -30.72 -18.99
N VAL A 67 24.85 -30.17 -17.88
CA VAL A 67 25.63 -29.95 -16.65
C VAL A 67 26.23 -31.25 -16.12
N GLY A 68 25.49 -32.35 -16.17
CA GLY A 68 25.96 -33.67 -15.74
C GLY A 68 27.19 -34.16 -16.52
N LYS A 69 27.31 -33.78 -17.81
CA LYS A 69 28.43 -34.13 -18.70
C LYS A 69 29.70 -33.32 -18.46
N LEU A 70 29.65 -32.25 -17.66
CA LEU A 70 30.85 -31.49 -17.32
C LEU A 70 31.85 -32.40 -16.58
N ASN A 71 33.09 -32.44 -17.03
CA ASN A 71 34.15 -33.27 -16.46
C ASN A 71 35.42 -32.45 -16.23
N SER A 72 36.28 -32.94 -15.33
CA SER A 72 37.58 -32.37 -15.04
C SER A 72 38.67 -33.29 -15.59
N ASP A 73 38.75 -33.40 -16.91
CA ASP A 73 39.84 -34.12 -17.55
C ASP A 73 40.96 -33.10 -17.74
N ASN A 74 42.03 -33.23 -16.94
CA ASN A 74 43.18 -32.30 -16.86
C ASN A 74 43.55 -31.70 -18.23
N GLY A 75 43.07 -30.48 -18.49
CA GLY A 75 43.23 -29.77 -19.74
C GLY A 75 43.17 -28.27 -19.52
N GLY A 76 43.70 -27.54 -20.50
CA GLY A 76 43.66 -26.08 -20.55
C GLY A 76 42.26 -25.51 -20.85
N THR A 77 42.24 -24.19 -21.01
CA THR A 77 41.03 -23.38 -21.16
C THR A 77 41.20 -22.40 -22.31
N ASN A 78 40.21 -22.34 -23.19
CA ASN A 78 40.15 -21.44 -24.33
C ASN A 78 38.95 -20.50 -24.21
N TRP A 79 39.14 -19.40 -23.47
CA TRP A 79 38.12 -18.38 -23.24
C TRP A 79 37.62 -17.74 -24.54
N GLU A 80 38.52 -17.53 -25.52
CA GLU A 80 38.19 -16.98 -26.84
C GLU A 80 37.16 -17.86 -27.56
N ALA A 81 37.43 -19.16 -27.72
CA ALA A 81 36.52 -20.10 -28.37
C ALA A 81 35.13 -20.10 -27.73
N GLY A 82 35.09 -20.11 -26.39
CA GLY A 82 33.83 -20.14 -25.65
C GLY A 82 32.97 -18.90 -25.91
N LEU A 83 33.57 -17.71 -25.80
CA LEU A 83 32.87 -16.45 -26.06
C LEU A 83 32.46 -16.30 -27.52
N ARG A 84 33.27 -16.83 -28.46
CA ARG A 84 33.01 -16.76 -29.91
C ARG A 84 31.69 -17.43 -30.28
N GLN A 85 31.34 -18.55 -29.65
CA GLN A 85 30.08 -19.25 -29.90
C GLN A 85 28.85 -18.34 -29.70
N PHE A 86 28.86 -17.54 -28.63
CA PHE A 86 27.77 -16.58 -28.37
C PHE A 86 27.78 -15.43 -29.37
N ALA A 87 28.95 -14.94 -29.77
CA ALA A 87 29.07 -13.86 -30.75
C ALA A 87 28.59 -14.29 -32.14
N GLU A 88 28.91 -15.51 -32.56
CA GLU A 88 28.45 -16.13 -33.80
C GLU A 88 26.93 -16.36 -33.77
N TYR A 89 26.38 -16.85 -32.66
CA TYR A 89 24.95 -16.98 -32.49
C TYR A 89 24.21 -15.63 -32.58
N ASN A 90 24.69 -14.60 -31.89
CA ASN A 90 24.12 -13.25 -31.96
C ASN A 90 24.14 -12.67 -33.38
N ASN A 91 25.22 -12.93 -34.14
CA ASN A 91 25.33 -12.52 -35.54
C ASN A 91 24.30 -13.25 -36.43
N ALA A 92 24.12 -14.55 -36.21
CA ALA A 92 23.14 -15.35 -36.95
C ALA A 92 21.69 -15.04 -36.55
N ASN A 93 21.46 -14.55 -35.32
CA ASN A 93 20.14 -14.34 -34.73
C ASN A 93 19.99 -12.89 -34.20
N PRO A 94 19.97 -11.87 -35.08
CA PRO A 94 20.01 -10.47 -34.66
C PRO A 94 18.78 -10.02 -33.85
N ALA A 95 17.65 -10.73 -33.96
CA ALA A 95 16.42 -10.48 -33.20
C ALA A 95 16.35 -11.23 -31.86
N LEU A 96 17.24 -12.19 -31.63
CA LEU A 96 17.25 -13.08 -30.45
C LEU A 96 18.68 -13.18 -29.92
N LYS A 97 19.28 -12.04 -29.60
CA LYS A 97 20.63 -11.98 -29.04
C LYS A 97 20.61 -12.31 -27.55
N TYR A 98 21.73 -12.78 -27.03
CA TYR A 98 21.91 -12.92 -25.58
C TYR A 98 21.90 -11.55 -24.89
N ASP A 99 21.11 -11.38 -23.84
CA ASP A 99 21.14 -10.18 -22.99
C ASP A 99 22.43 -10.13 -22.16
N VAL A 100 22.81 -11.27 -21.60
CA VAL A 100 23.96 -11.42 -20.71
C VAL A 100 24.67 -12.76 -20.93
N VAL A 101 25.99 -12.73 -20.88
CA VAL A 101 26.86 -13.91 -20.87
C VAL A 101 27.62 -13.93 -19.54
N PHE A 102 27.31 -14.91 -18.70
CA PHE A 102 28.07 -15.21 -17.49
C PHE A 102 29.21 -16.18 -17.81
N MET A 103 30.44 -15.71 -17.71
CA MET A 103 31.62 -16.51 -17.97
C MET A 103 32.21 -17.00 -16.66
N ILE A 104 31.88 -18.24 -16.27
CA ILE A 104 32.22 -18.80 -14.96
C ILE A 104 33.50 -19.61 -15.06
N THR A 105 34.56 -19.24 -14.32
CA THR A 105 35.87 -19.90 -14.42
C THR A 105 36.58 -20.05 -13.08
N ASP A 106 37.32 -21.15 -12.92
CA ASP A 106 38.22 -21.40 -11.79
C ASP A 106 39.70 -21.18 -12.15
N GLY A 107 40.00 -20.78 -13.38
CA GLY A 107 41.37 -20.51 -13.81
C GLY A 107 41.50 -19.69 -15.08
N ASN A 108 42.70 -19.15 -15.29
CA ASN A 108 43.07 -18.31 -16.44
C ASN A 108 43.10 -19.10 -17.77
N PRO A 109 42.99 -18.45 -18.94
CA PRO A 109 43.07 -19.13 -20.23
C PRO A 109 44.50 -19.57 -20.53
N THR A 110 44.65 -20.72 -21.18
CA THR A 110 45.94 -21.31 -21.54
C THR A 110 46.02 -21.76 -23.01
N ARG A 111 44.98 -21.48 -23.80
CA ARG A 111 44.91 -21.80 -25.24
C ARG A 111 44.26 -20.70 -26.09
N LEU A 112 44.58 -20.72 -27.39
CA LEU A 112 43.93 -19.98 -28.47
C LEU A 112 43.34 -20.93 -29.52
N ASP A 113 42.45 -20.41 -30.37
CA ASP A 113 41.89 -21.15 -31.51
C ASP A 113 42.96 -21.61 -32.53
N THR A 114 44.02 -20.82 -32.67
CA THR A 114 45.09 -21.07 -33.65
C THR A 114 46.09 -22.16 -33.23
N LYS A 115 45.99 -22.69 -32.00
CA LYS A 115 46.80 -23.78 -31.41
C LYS A 115 48.29 -23.73 -31.81
N THR A 116 49.04 -22.91 -31.09
CA THR A 116 50.50 -22.71 -31.25
C THR A 116 51.32 -23.61 -30.31
N LYS A 117 52.64 -23.71 -30.55
CA LYS A 117 53.54 -24.59 -29.74
C LYS A 117 53.56 -24.29 -28.24
N ASN A 118 53.22 -23.07 -27.82
CA ASN A 118 53.22 -22.67 -26.42
C ASN A 118 51.88 -22.92 -25.71
N ASP A 119 50.86 -23.40 -26.40
CA ASP A 119 49.54 -23.71 -25.83
C ASP A 119 49.55 -25.10 -25.18
N ASN A 120 50.28 -25.24 -24.06
CA ASN A 120 50.55 -26.49 -23.37
C ASN A 120 49.51 -26.85 -22.29
N GLY A 121 48.54 -25.97 -22.03
CA GLY A 121 47.48 -26.17 -21.04
C GLY A 121 47.89 -25.86 -19.59
N PHE A 122 49.14 -25.47 -19.35
CA PHE A 122 49.70 -25.20 -18.01
C PHE A 122 50.24 -23.78 -17.85
N ASP A 123 50.60 -23.10 -18.95
CA ASP A 123 51.11 -21.74 -18.94
C ASP A 123 50.05 -20.75 -19.49
N GLY A 124 49.74 -19.73 -18.71
CA GLY A 124 48.92 -18.60 -19.16
C GLY A 124 49.80 -17.49 -19.73
N GLU A 125 49.50 -17.02 -20.94
CA GLU A 125 50.16 -15.89 -21.58
C GLU A 125 49.19 -14.73 -21.80
N PHE A 126 49.69 -13.49 -21.83
CA PHE A 126 48.86 -12.29 -22.00
C PHE A 126 47.98 -12.36 -23.26
N ARG A 127 48.51 -12.92 -24.35
CA ARG A 127 47.78 -13.11 -25.62
C ARG A 127 46.51 -13.95 -25.48
N HIS A 128 46.44 -14.88 -24.51
CA HIS A 128 45.24 -15.68 -24.24
C HIS A 128 44.11 -14.82 -23.70
N VAL A 129 44.45 -13.87 -22.83
CA VAL A 129 43.51 -12.89 -22.28
C VAL A 129 43.12 -11.88 -23.34
N GLU A 130 44.07 -11.35 -24.12
CA GLU A 130 43.79 -10.39 -25.20
C GLU A 130 42.79 -10.92 -26.23
N ALA A 131 42.93 -12.18 -26.65
CA ALA A 131 42.01 -12.80 -27.59
C ALA A 131 40.59 -12.90 -27.01
N ALA A 132 40.46 -13.29 -25.74
CA ALA A 132 39.19 -13.32 -25.04
C ALA A 132 38.59 -11.92 -24.85
N MET A 133 39.42 -10.90 -24.57
CA MET A 133 38.99 -9.49 -24.51
C MET A 133 38.41 -9.01 -25.84
N GLY A 134 39.06 -9.34 -26.96
CA GLY A 134 38.56 -8.99 -28.29
C GLY A 134 37.16 -9.56 -28.54
N MET A 135 36.93 -10.82 -28.14
CA MET A 135 35.63 -11.46 -28.28
C MET A 135 34.58 -10.90 -27.31
N ALA A 136 34.95 -10.64 -26.06
CA ALA A 136 34.06 -9.98 -25.10
C ALA A 136 33.64 -8.58 -25.56
N ASN A 137 34.56 -7.81 -26.15
CA ASN A 137 34.24 -6.51 -26.74
C ASN A 137 33.32 -6.64 -27.96
N THR A 138 33.45 -7.73 -28.74
CA THR A 138 32.53 -8.03 -29.85
C THR A 138 31.11 -8.28 -29.33
N LEU A 139 30.95 -9.11 -28.30
CA LEU A 139 29.65 -9.34 -27.64
C LEU A 139 29.04 -8.05 -27.09
N LYS A 140 29.83 -7.23 -26.38
CA LYS A 140 29.39 -5.92 -25.88
C LYS A 140 28.94 -4.99 -26.99
N ALA A 141 29.66 -4.95 -28.12
CA ALA A 141 29.27 -4.17 -29.29
C ALA A 141 27.97 -4.70 -29.96
N GLN A 142 27.67 -5.99 -29.82
CA GLN A 142 26.40 -6.56 -30.30
C GLN A 142 25.20 -6.23 -29.38
N GLY A 143 25.44 -5.68 -28.19
CA GLY A 143 24.43 -5.37 -27.17
C GLY A 143 24.38 -6.38 -26.01
N THR A 144 25.26 -7.37 -25.99
CA THR A 144 25.31 -8.40 -24.93
C THR A 144 26.22 -7.97 -23.79
N ARG A 145 25.73 -7.98 -22.56
CA ARG A 145 26.57 -7.77 -21.38
C ARG A 145 27.44 -8.99 -21.10
N VAL A 146 28.72 -8.80 -20.82
CA VAL A 146 29.63 -9.90 -20.45
C VAL A 146 30.03 -9.75 -19.00
N VAL A 147 29.75 -10.76 -18.18
CA VAL A 147 30.05 -10.79 -16.73
C VAL A 147 30.95 -11.99 -16.42
N PRO A 148 32.27 -11.79 -16.35
CA PRO A 148 33.21 -12.80 -15.89
C PRO A 148 33.04 -13.06 -14.39
N VAL A 149 33.02 -14.34 -14.02
CA VAL A 149 32.82 -14.78 -12.64
C VAL A 149 33.91 -15.77 -12.24
N GLY A 150 34.73 -15.39 -11.25
CA GLY A 150 35.73 -16.25 -10.63
C GLY A 150 35.11 -17.15 -9.55
N ILE A 151 35.48 -18.42 -9.52
CA ILE A 151 35.13 -19.38 -8.45
C ILE A 151 36.37 -20.10 -7.90
N PRO A 152 36.34 -20.65 -6.67
CA PRO A 152 37.46 -21.33 -6.06
C PRO A 152 38.06 -22.44 -6.92
N ALA A 153 39.37 -22.37 -7.07
CA ALA A 153 40.18 -23.43 -7.62
C ALA A 153 40.86 -24.19 -6.48
N ASN A 154 40.79 -25.52 -6.47
CA ASN A 154 41.62 -26.34 -5.60
C ASN A 154 42.35 -27.35 -6.49
N TRP A 155 43.47 -26.90 -7.05
CA TRP A 155 44.33 -27.70 -7.92
C TRP A 155 45.15 -28.65 -7.05
N PRO A 156 45.19 -29.96 -7.34
CA PRO A 156 45.99 -30.89 -6.56
C PRO A 156 47.49 -30.55 -6.73
N ARG A 157 48.19 -30.29 -5.61
CA ARG A 157 49.64 -30.06 -5.44
C ARG A 157 50.52 -30.89 -6.39
N ARG A 158 50.66 -30.48 -7.64
CA ARG A 158 51.65 -31.02 -8.58
C ARG A 158 52.44 -29.93 -9.31
N ALA A 159 52.18 -28.66 -9.04
CA ALA A 159 53.03 -27.56 -9.48
C ALA A 159 53.88 -27.08 -8.28
N SER A 160 55.11 -27.56 -8.20
CA SER A 160 56.12 -27.01 -7.31
C SER A 160 56.33 -25.53 -7.63
N GLY A 161 55.91 -24.61 -6.76
CA GLY A 161 56.27 -23.18 -6.78
C GLY A 161 55.80 -22.40 -8.02
N THR A 162 55.15 -21.26 -7.84
CA THR A 162 54.76 -20.29 -8.89
C THR A 162 53.70 -20.70 -9.94
N GLY A 163 53.48 -22.01 -10.19
CA GLY A 163 52.47 -22.47 -11.16
C GLY A 163 51.01 -22.38 -10.69
N GLU A 164 50.74 -22.60 -9.39
CA GLU A 164 49.38 -22.46 -8.84
C GLU A 164 48.86 -21.01 -8.91
N THR A 165 49.74 -20.01 -8.80
CA THR A 165 49.39 -18.58 -8.85
C THR A 165 49.09 -18.06 -10.26
N GLN A 166 49.62 -18.70 -11.31
CA GLN A 166 49.34 -18.32 -12.70
C GLN A 166 48.05 -18.96 -13.23
N LEU A 167 47.68 -20.13 -12.69
CA LEU A 167 46.47 -20.85 -13.08
C LEU A 167 45.23 -20.38 -12.31
N SER A 168 45.38 -19.89 -11.09
CA SER A 168 44.25 -19.29 -10.33
C SER A 168 43.70 -18.07 -11.05
N VAL A 169 42.37 -17.97 -11.12
CA VAL A 169 41.69 -16.80 -11.69
C VAL A 169 42.18 -15.51 -11.02
N SER A 170 42.58 -14.53 -11.84
CA SER A 170 43.00 -13.21 -11.38
C SER A 170 41.88 -12.21 -11.63
N ASP A 171 41.55 -11.39 -10.63
CA ASP A 171 40.59 -10.30 -10.76
C ASP A 171 40.96 -9.37 -11.93
N HIS A 172 42.25 -9.15 -12.20
CA HIS A 172 42.71 -8.35 -13.35
C HIS A 172 42.34 -8.98 -14.71
N ASN A 173 42.39 -10.31 -14.82
CA ASN A 173 42.03 -11.00 -16.07
C ASN A 173 40.52 -11.03 -16.27
N LEU A 174 39.75 -11.14 -15.19
CA LEU A 174 38.29 -10.98 -15.23
C LEU A 174 37.92 -9.54 -15.60
N GLN A 175 38.53 -8.56 -14.94
CA GLN A 175 38.36 -7.14 -15.22
C GLN A 175 38.68 -6.78 -16.68
N ALA A 176 39.67 -7.44 -17.29
CA ALA A 176 40.05 -7.19 -18.67
C ALA A 176 38.91 -7.49 -19.67
N LEU A 177 38.06 -8.47 -19.38
CA LEU A 177 36.95 -8.88 -20.25
C LEU A 177 35.76 -7.90 -20.17
N SER A 178 35.40 -7.43 -18.98
CA SER A 178 34.20 -6.63 -18.75
C SER A 178 34.45 -5.14 -18.59
N GLY A 179 35.50 -4.75 -17.87
CA GLY A 179 35.80 -3.36 -17.50
C GLY A 179 36.07 -3.21 -16.00
N MET A 180 36.41 -1.99 -15.57
CA MET A 180 36.61 -1.66 -14.15
C MET A 180 35.28 -1.44 -13.45
N ASN A 181 35.01 -2.18 -12.36
CA ASN A 181 33.83 -2.00 -11.53
C ASN A 181 33.66 -0.52 -11.16
N SER A 182 32.62 0.12 -11.67
CA SER A 182 32.39 1.56 -11.46
C SER A 182 32.06 1.95 -10.01
N ASP A 183 31.70 0.98 -9.17
CA ASP A 183 31.22 1.20 -7.79
C ASP A 183 32.00 0.45 -6.69
N GLY A 184 33.00 -0.37 -7.05
CA GLY A 184 33.79 -1.16 -6.11
C GLY A 184 33.06 -2.35 -5.45
N SER A 185 31.82 -2.68 -5.86
CA SER A 185 31.08 -3.83 -5.34
C SER A 185 31.55 -5.14 -5.99
N SER A 186 31.85 -6.17 -5.19
CA SER A 186 32.40 -7.45 -5.67
C SER A 186 31.42 -8.63 -5.68
N THR A 187 30.19 -8.44 -5.19
CA THR A 187 29.22 -9.53 -4.96
C THR A 187 27.90 -9.38 -5.71
N SER A 188 27.66 -8.26 -6.39
CA SER A 188 26.41 -8.02 -7.13
C SER A 188 26.59 -8.21 -8.64
N LEU A 189 26.13 -9.34 -9.18
CA LEU A 189 26.17 -9.61 -10.62
C LEU A 189 25.37 -8.60 -11.47
N ARG A 190 24.49 -7.80 -10.86
CA ARG A 190 23.73 -6.75 -11.56
C ARG A 190 24.52 -5.49 -11.84
N ARG A 191 25.43 -5.11 -10.95
CA ARG A 191 26.15 -3.83 -11.00
C ARG A 191 27.65 -4.01 -11.25
N SER A 192 28.19 -5.17 -10.89
CA SER A 192 29.59 -5.47 -11.11
C SER A 192 29.86 -5.81 -12.57
N ASP A 193 30.99 -5.32 -13.07
CA ASP A 193 31.51 -5.71 -14.37
C ASP A 193 32.13 -7.11 -14.28
N PHE A 194 32.75 -7.46 -13.15
CA PHE A 194 33.17 -8.83 -12.83
C PHE A 194 32.97 -9.14 -11.33
N ALA A 195 32.88 -10.42 -10.98
CA ALA A 195 32.72 -10.85 -9.59
C ALA A 195 33.53 -12.11 -9.28
N THR A 196 33.86 -12.31 -8.00
CA THR A 196 34.51 -13.53 -7.52
C THR A 196 33.73 -14.05 -6.31
N PHE A 197 33.31 -15.32 -6.35
CA PHE A 197 32.51 -15.93 -5.30
C PHE A 197 33.23 -17.13 -4.71
N THR A 198 33.39 -17.18 -3.38
CA THR A 198 34.00 -18.31 -2.70
C THR A 198 33.00 -19.40 -2.27
N ASP A 199 31.71 -19.10 -2.28
CA ASP A 199 30.63 -19.98 -1.84
C ASP A 199 29.62 -20.24 -2.97
N ALA A 200 29.32 -21.51 -3.23
CA ALA A 200 28.45 -21.94 -4.32
C ALA A 200 26.99 -21.51 -4.12
N ASP A 201 26.47 -21.51 -2.89
CA ASP A 201 25.10 -21.07 -2.62
C ASP A 201 24.97 -19.56 -2.76
N VAL A 202 25.97 -18.81 -2.28
CA VAL A 202 26.01 -17.34 -2.47
C VAL A 202 26.04 -16.99 -3.95
N PHE A 203 26.83 -17.71 -4.76
CA PHE A 203 26.86 -17.47 -6.19
C PHE A 203 25.56 -17.88 -6.89
N ARG A 204 24.99 -19.06 -6.57
CA ARG A 204 23.67 -19.47 -7.08
C ARG A 204 22.63 -18.40 -6.81
N GLN A 205 22.58 -17.90 -5.57
CA GLN A 205 21.67 -16.84 -5.17
C GLN A 205 21.91 -15.54 -5.94
N ALA A 206 23.18 -15.16 -6.15
CA ALA A 206 23.51 -13.98 -6.96
C ALA A 206 22.99 -14.11 -8.40
N LEU A 207 23.07 -15.29 -9.02
CA LEU A 207 22.51 -15.55 -10.36
C LEU A 207 20.99 -15.37 -10.38
N ILE A 208 20.25 -15.94 -9.43
CA ILE A 208 18.79 -15.75 -9.32
C ILE A 208 18.45 -14.26 -9.20
N ASN A 209 19.23 -13.54 -8.40
CA ASN A 209 19.01 -12.12 -8.14
C ASN A 209 19.27 -11.26 -9.38
N THR A 210 20.10 -11.68 -10.34
CA THR A 210 20.23 -10.95 -11.61
C THR A 210 18.91 -10.89 -12.37
N LEU A 211 18.10 -11.94 -12.29
CA LEU A 211 16.89 -12.13 -13.08
C LEU A 211 15.62 -11.52 -12.47
N ASN A 212 15.66 -11.06 -11.21
CA ASN A 212 14.50 -10.53 -10.50
C ASN A 212 14.79 -9.16 -9.90
N ASP A 213 13.95 -8.17 -10.17
CA ASP A 213 13.89 -7.01 -9.29
C ASP A 213 13.40 -7.45 -7.92
N CYS A 214 14.33 -7.56 -6.98
CA CYS A 214 14.02 -7.78 -5.57
C CYS A 214 13.34 -6.54 -5.00
N ALA A 215 12.01 -6.50 -5.11
CA ALA A 215 11.17 -5.49 -4.50
C ALA A 215 10.01 -6.15 -3.75
N ILE A 216 9.51 -5.44 -2.73
CA ILE A 216 8.15 -5.63 -2.28
C ILE A 216 7.28 -4.72 -3.12
N THR A 217 6.31 -5.29 -3.81
CA THR A 217 5.31 -4.55 -4.56
C THR A 217 4.02 -4.52 -3.76
N VAL A 218 3.39 -3.35 -3.71
CA VAL A 218 2.13 -3.15 -2.99
C VAL A 218 1.11 -2.56 -3.94
N GLU A 219 -0.01 -3.26 -4.07
CA GLU A 219 -1.16 -2.89 -4.87
C GLU A 219 -2.33 -2.51 -3.95
N ARG A 220 -3.06 -1.45 -4.31
CA ARG A 220 -4.36 -1.11 -3.71
C ARG A 220 -5.50 -1.65 -4.57
N ARG A 221 -6.47 -2.31 -3.94
CA ARG A 221 -7.70 -2.76 -4.60
C ARG A 221 -8.96 -2.35 -3.84
N PHE A 222 -10.04 -2.15 -4.59
CA PHE A 222 -11.28 -1.57 -4.13
C PHE A 222 -12.45 -2.53 -4.33
N TYR A 223 -13.17 -2.85 -3.26
CA TYR A 223 -14.39 -3.65 -3.24
C TYR A 223 -15.62 -2.74 -3.32
N GLU A 224 -16.40 -2.91 -4.39
CA GLU A 224 -17.59 -2.09 -4.70
C GLU A 224 -18.90 -2.84 -4.46
N GLY A 225 -18.85 -4.03 -3.86
CA GLY A 225 -20.05 -4.78 -3.55
C GLY A 225 -20.71 -4.34 -2.24
N ASP A 226 -21.99 -4.70 -2.08
CA ASP A 226 -22.80 -4.32 -0.93
C ASP A 226 -22.72 -5.30 0.25
N ASP A 227 -22.04 -6.46 0.09
CA ASP A 227 -21.95 -7.46 1.16
C ASP A 227 -20.92 -7.06 2.22
N PRO A 228 -21.34 -6.73 3.45
CA PRO A 228 -20.42 -6.28 4.51
C PRO A 228 -19.48 -7.39 4.99
N ASN A 229 -19.79 -8.67 4.69
CA ASN A 229 -19.01 -9.84 5.09
C ASN A 229 -18.18 -10.44 3.94
N ALA A 230 -18.14 -9.78 2.79
CA ALA A 230 -17.35 -10.24 1.67
C ALA A 230 -15.86 -10.38 2.04
N ILE A 231 -15.23 -11.46 1.60
CA ILE A 231 -13.78 -11.61 1.68
C ILE A 231 -13.19 -11.05 0.37
N PRO A 232 -12.30 -10.05 0.43
CA PRO A 232 -11.77 -9.45 -0.77
C PRO A 232 -10.77 -10.38 -1.47
N SER A 233 -10.81 -10.39 -2.79
CA SER A 233 -9.91 -11.14 -3.67
C SER A 233 -9.63 -10.31 -4.93
N ARG A 234 -8.68 -10.76 -5.77
CA ARG A 234 -8.45 -10.11 -7.06
C ARG A 234 -9.65 -10.17 -8.00
N ASP A 235 -10.53 -11.16 -7.85
CA ASP A 235 -11.64 -11.38 -8.78
C ASP A 235 -12.86 -10.49 -8.47
N ASN A 236 -13.03 -10.07 -7.21
CA ASN A 236 -14.18 -9.27 -6.76
C ASN A 236 -13.81 -7.83 -6.37
N THR A 237 -12.58 -7.41 -6.66
CA THR A 237 -12.11 -6.04 -6.43
C THR A 237 -11.50 -5.49 -7.72
N ARG A 238 -11.52 -4.18 -7.89
CA ARG A 238 -10.83 -3.51 -9.00
C ARG A 238 -9.50 -2.88 -8.57
N PRO A 239 -8.51 -2.75 -9.47
CA PRO A 239 -7.28 -2.02 -9.21
C PRO A 239 -7.50 -0.49 -9.20
N THR A 240 -6.47 0.25 -8.78
CA THR A 240 -6.51 1.72 -8.71
C THR A 240 -6.17 2.34 -10.07
N ILE A 241 -7.14 3.00 -10.71
CA ILE A 241 -6.95 3.72 -11.97
C ILE A 241 -7.22 5.24 -11.86
N GLU A 242 -8.17 5.65 -11.02
CA GLU A 242 -8.69 7.02 -10.99
C GLU A 242 -8.53 7.70 -9.60
N GLU A 243 -8.56 6.94 -8.50
CA GLU A 243 -8.46 7.44 -7.14
C GLU A 243 -7.02 7.82 -6.77
N SER A 244 -6.64 9.05 -7.11
CA SER A 244 -5.41 9.74 -6.68
C SER A 244 -4.10 9.01 -7.02
N ARG A 245 -3.27 9.58 -7.89
CA ARG A 245 -1.88 9.11 -8.06
C ARG A 245 -0.95 9.51 -6.89
N GLN A 246 -1.49 10.10 -5.83
CA GLN A 246 -0.75 10.70 -4.71
C GLN A 246 -0.90 9.90 -3.41
N TRP A 247 -0.91 8.58 -3.50
CA TRP A 247 -0.69 7.70 -2.36
C TRP A 247 0.70 7.08 -2.43
N GLY A 248 1.19 6.54 -1.32
CA GLY A 248 2.47 5.89 -1.27
C GLY A 248 2.63 5.06 0.00
N PHE A 249 3.67 4.25 0.01
CA PHE A 249 4.03 3.41 1.14
C PHE A 249 5.42 3.78 1.65
N ASP A 250 5.53 3.84 2.97
CA ASP A 250 6.79 3.88 3.68
C ASP A 250 7.22 2.44 3.97
N GLY A 251 8.37 2.05 3.44
CA GLY A 251 9.05 0.79 3.78
C GLY A 251 10.10 1.04 4.85
N VAL A 252 9.98 0.41 6.03
CA VAL A 252 11.01 0.36 7.07
C VAL A 252 11.67 -1.02 7.04
N LEU A 253 12.89 -1.07 6.51
CA LEU A 253 13.62 -2.32 6.31
C LEU A 253 14.59 -2.57 7.47
N THR A 254 14.46 -3.71 8.15
CA THR A 254 15.30 -4.10 9.30
C THR A 254 16.21 -5.28 8.92
N PRO A 255 17.53 -5.08 8.80
CA PRO A 255 18.47 -6.17 8.49
C PRO A 255 18.60 -7.17 9.65
N ALA A 256 18.92 -8.42 9.35
CA ALA A 256 19.13 -9.49 10.34
C ALA A 256 20.24 -9.21 11.37
N GLY A 257 21.16 -8.28 11.08
CA GLY A 257 22.24 -7.85 11.98
C GLY A 257 21.91 -6.66 12.90
N GLY A 258 20.67 -6.14 12.88
CA GLY A 258 20.25 -5.03 13.74
C GLY A 258 20.86 -3.66 13.42
N GLN A 259 21.51 -3.50 12.25
CA GLN A 259 22.01 -2.21 11.80
C GLN A 259 20.86 -1.29 11.32
N ARG A 260 21.21 -0.01 11.16
CA ARG A 260 20.34 1.14 10.85
C ARG A 260 19.18 0.78 9.89
N THR A 261 17.95 1.08 10.31
CA THR A 261 16.75 0.95 9.49
C THR A 261 16.81 1.88 8.29
N GLU A 262 16.55 1.35 7.10
CA GLU A 262 16.37 2.14 5.89
C GLU A 262 14.88 2.50 5.77
N GLN A 263 14.59 3.77 5.48
CA GLN A 263 13.24 4.25 5.18
C GLN A 263 13.19 4.63 3.70
N THR A 264 12.23 4.06 3.00
CA THR A 264 11.95 4.37 1.59
C THR A 264 10.51 4.83 1.51
N LYS A 265 10.27 6.00 0.91
CA LYS A 265 8.91 6.46 0.61
C LYS A 265 8.70 6.28 -0.88
N GLU A 266 7.79 5.39 -1.24
CA GLU A 266 7.60 4.97 -2.63
C GLU A 266 6.19 5.31 -3.09
N TYR A 267 6.11 5.98 -4.24
CA TYR A 267 4.86 6.33 -4.89
C TYR A 267 4.59 5.32 -6.01
N PRO A 268 3.33 4.99 -6.29
CA PRO A 268 3.00 3.98 -7.26
C PRO A 268 3.31 4.44 -8.67
N THR A 269 3.75 3.48 -9.49
CA THR A 269 3.94 3.65 -10.92
C THR A 269 3.03 2.69 -11.66
N ALA A 270 2.65 3.02 -12.90
CA ALA A 270 1.91 2.09 -13.74
C ALA A 270 2.82 0.92 -14.12
N GLU A 271 2.34 -0.31 -13.93
CA GLU A 271 3.02 -1.49 -14.48
C GLU A 271 2.88 -1.50 -16.01
N PRO A 272 3.92 -1.90 -16.78
CA PRO A 272 3.82 -2.03 -18.23
C PRO A 272 2.66 -2.94 -18.61
N ASP A 273 1.82 -2.51 -19.57
CA ASP A 273 0.65 -3.24 -20.07
C ASP A 273 -0.44 -3.57 -19.02
N SER A 274 -0.51 -2.80 -17.93
CA SER A 274 -1.51 -2.99 -16.87
C SER A 274 -2.11 -1.66 -16.44
N ASP A 275 -3.43 -1.65 -16.23
CA ASP A 275 -4.17 -0.51 -15.66
C ASP A 275 -4.00 -0.44 -14.12
N ASN A 276 -2.88 -0.92 -13.60
CA ASN A 276 -2.65 -1.05 -12.17
C ASN A 276 -1.49 -0.17 -11.71
N LEU A 277 -1.73 0.54 -10.61
CA LEU A 277 -0.75 1.35 -9.91
C LEU A 277 -0.13 0.53 -8.77
N VAL A 278 1.19 0.36 -8.81
CA VAL A 278 1.93 -0.46 -7.85
C VAL A 278 3.05 0.36 -7.22
N ALA A 279 3.07 0.43 -5.89
CA ALA A 279 4.20 0.99 -5.13
C ALA A 279 5.29 -0.07 -5.01
N ARG A 280 6.54 0.32 -5.27
CA ARG A 280 7.68 -0.61 -5.36
C ARG A 280 8.74 -0.25 -4.33
N ILE A 281 8.79 -1.02 -3.25
CA ILE A 281 9.80 -0.90 -2.20
C ILE A 281 11.01 -1.73 -2.61
N GLY A 282 12.07 -1.05 -3.06
CA GLY A 282 13.32 -1.69 -3.46
C GLY A 282 14.03 -2.33 -2.27
N LEU A 283 14.42 -3.60 -2.41
CA LEU A 283 15.33 -4.24 -1.46
C LEU A 283 16.75 -3.91 -1.94
N ASN A 284 17.45 -3.02 -1.23
CA ASN A 284 18.71 -2.34 -1.62
C ASN A 284 19.93 -3.28 -1.81
N GLY A 285 19.79 -4.37 -2.57
CA GLY A 285 20.83 -5.35 -2.81
C GLY A 285 21.17 -6.23 -1.60
N THR A 286 20.49 -6.08 -0.46
CA THR A 286 20.65 -6.94 0.71
C THR A 286 19.49 -7.93 0.80
N THR A 287 19.80 -9.19 1.05
CA THR A 287 18.85 -10.31 0.93
C THR A 287 18.34 -10.82 2.28
N ASN A 288 18.88 -10.33 3.41
CA ASN A 288 18.59 -10.82 4.76
C ASN A 288 17.92 -9.75 5.65
N TYR A 289 16.70 -9.33 5.30
CA TYR A 289 15.88 -8.53 6.20
C TYR A 289 15.12 -9.45 7.16
N SER A 290 15.28 -9.25 8.47
CA SER A 290 14.53 -9.99 9.50
C SER A 290 13.06 -9.57 9.51
N SER A 291 12.81 -8.28 9.28
CA SER A 291 11.48 -7.73 9.09
C SER A 291 11.47 -6.55 8.11
N ILE A 292 10.34 -6.40 7.42
CA ILE A 292 10.03 -5.21 6.63
C ILE A 292 8.63 -4.75 7.01
N ALA A 293 8.53 -3.55 7.59
CA ALA A 293 7.25 -2.90 7.86
C ALA A 293 6.86 -2.04 6.66
N VAL A 294 5.63 -2.21 6.20
CA VAL A 294 5.03 -1.48 5.09
C VAL A 294 3.88 -0.67 5.65
N ARG A 295 3.96 0.66 5.53
CA ARG A 295 2.99 1.58 6.11
C ARG A 295 2.47 2.56 5.08
N GLU A 296 1.16 2.68 4.98
CA GLU A 296 0.55 3.59 4.00
C GLU A 296 0.50 5.01 4.53
N GLU A 297 0.71 6.01 3.67
CA GLU A 297 0.62 7.41 4.06
C GLU A 297 -0.77 7.78 4.61
N THR A 298 -0.81 8.41 5.78
CA THR A 298 -2.04 8.81 6.47
C THR A 298 -2.80 9.87 5.67
N GLY A 299 -4.14 9.77 5.64
CA GLY A 299 -5.00 10.73 4.93
C GLY A 299 -4.94 10.61 3.39
N LYS A 300 -4.39 9.52 2.85
CA LYS A 300 -4.35 9.23 1.41
C LYS A 300 -5.35 8.16 0.95
N ILE A 301 -6.20 7.68 1.87
CA ILE A 301 -7.39 6.89 1.53
C ILE A 301 -8.46 7.90 1.11
N PRO A 302 -9.14 7.72 -0.04
CA PRO A 302 -10.21 8.64 -0.44
C PRO A 302 -11.36 8.66 0.58
N GLU A 303 -12.01 9.80 0.76
CA GLU A 303 -12.99 10.03 1.83
C GLU A 303 -14.15 9.04 1.83
N THR A 304 -14.62 8.59 0.66
CA THR A 304 -15.73 7.63 0.52
C THR A 304 -15.33 6.17 0.77
N TRP A 305 -14.07 5.92 1.13
CA TRP A 305 -13.51 4.58 1.28
C TRP A 305 -12.97 4.35 2.70
N GLU A 306 -13.04 3.11 3.14
CA GLU A 306 -12.45 2.65 4.39
C GLU A 306 -11.63 1.38 4.18
N ARG A 307 -10.71 1.10 5.11
CA ARG A 307 -9.90 -0.12 5.05
C ARG A 307 -10.77 -1.37 5.13
N MET A 308 -10.45 -2.37 4.33
CA MET A 308 -11.10 -3.68 4.33
C MET A 308 -10.05 -4.75 4.68
N PRO A 309 -10.23 -5.52 5.76
CA PRO A 309 -9.33 -6.62 6.08
C PRO A 309 -9.32 -7.70 4.99
N ALA A 310 -8.14 -8.22 4.69
CA ALA A 310 -7.98 -9.42 3.86
C ALA A 310 -8.44 -10.68 4.61
N GLU A 311 -8.42 -11.82 3.90
CA GLU A 311 -8.73 -13.14 4.45
C GLU A 311 -7.99 -13.39 5.78
N GLY A 312 -8.72 -13.89 6.78
CA GLY A 312 -8.18 -14.13 8.12
C GLY A 312 -7.92 -12.87 8.95
N GLY A 313 -8.50 -11.72 8.57
CA GLY A 313 -8.38 -10.46 9.30
C GLY A 313 -7.02 -9.78 9.15
N GLN A 314 -6.25 -10.15 8.14
CA GLN A 314 -4.94 -9.57 7.86
C GLN A 314 -5.10 -8.21 7.19
N HIS A 315 -4.16 -7.29 7.42
CA HIS A 315 -4.16 -5.98 6.76
C HIS A 315 -3.74 -6.07 5.28
N ALA A 316 -3.05 -7.13 4.88
CA ALA A 316 -2.67 -7.37 3.50
C ALA A 316 -2.72 -8.85 3.14
N GLN A 317 -2.75 -9.15 1.85
CA GLN A 317 -2.56 -10.48 1.31
C GLN A 317 -1.30 -10.49 0.45
N CYS A 318 -0.30 -11.26 0.86
CA CYS A 318 1.02 -11.25 0.24
C CYS A 318 1.38 -12.60 -0.38
N PHE A 319 2.04 -12.57 -1.53
CA PHE A 319 2.38 -13.73 -2.34
C PHE A 319 3.81 -13.64 -2.83
N ARG A 320 4.47 -14.79 -2.94
CA ARG A 320 5.70 -14.93 -3.71
C ARG A 320 5.38 -14.93 -5.21
N ARG A 321 6.39 -14.77 -6.07
CA ARG A 321 6.23 -14.85 -7.53
C ARG A 321 5.57 -16.13 -8.04
N ASN A 322 5.72 -17.24 -7.32
CA ASN A 322 5.12 -18.53 -7.67
C ASN A 322 3.65 -18.68 -7.21
N GLY A 323 3.08 -17.67 -6.56
CA GLY A 323 1.71 -17.67 -6.03
C GLY A 323 1.59 -18.16 -4.57
N ASP A 324 2.68 -18.61 -3.95
CA ASP A 324 2.62 -19.10 -2.57
C ASP A 324 2.35 -17.95 -1.58
N PRO A 325 1.45 -18.13 -0.61
CA PRO A 325 1.16 -17.11 0.38
C PRO A 325 2.37 -16.84 1.28
N VAL A 326 2.47 -15.58 1.72
CA VAL A 326 3.46 -15.08 2.68
C VAL A 326 2.72 -14.61 3.91
N SER A 327 3.15 -15.07 5.09
CA SER A 327 2.55 -14.65 6.36
C SER A 327 2.82 -13.17 6.64
N VAL A 328 1.78 -12.51 7.12
CA VAL A 328 1.78 -11.09 7.43
C VAL A 328 1.50 -10.89 8.91
N THR A 329 2.00 -9.80 9.48
CA THR A 329 1.69 -9.37 10.85
C THR A 329 1.07 -7.98 10.77
N ASN A 330 -0.15 -7.82 11.28
CA ASN A 330 -0.81 -6.52 11.33
C ASN A 330 -0.01 -5.56 12.21
N LEU A 331 0.17 -4.34 11.73
CA LEU A 331 0.74 -3.25 12.52
C LEU A 331 -0.38 -2.28 12.94
N ASP A 332 -0.22 -1.67 14.11
CA ASP A 332 -1.12 -0.62 14.55
C ASP A 332 -1.06 0.58 13.60
N SER A 333 -2.23 1.16 13.34
CA SER A 333 -2.37 2.35 12.49
C SER A 333 -1.66 3.55 13.11
N ARG A 334 -0.97 4.33 12.26
CA ARG A 334 -0.27 5.55 12.69
C ARG A 334 -1.21 6.68 13.11
N ASP A 335 -2.41 6.69 12.54
CA ASP A 335 -3.52 7.58 12.86
C ASP A 335 -4.75 6.73 13.19
N GLN A 336 -5.28 6.86 14.40
CA GLN A 336 -6.47 6.11 14.83
C GLN A 336 -7.76 6.66 14.23
N ALA A 337 -7.79 7.94 13.85
CA ALA A 337 -8.96 8.54 13.20
C ALA A 337 -9.08 8.08 11.75
N ASN A 338 -7.94 7.81 11.08
CA ASN A 338 -7.87 7.37 9.70
C ASN A 338 -7.02 6.10 9.55
N PRO A 339 -7.53 4.93 9.98
CA PRO A 339 -6.73 3.73 10.05
C PRO A 339 -6.36 3.18 8.66
N THR A 340 -5.09 2.86 8.48
CA THR A 340 -4.53 2.26 7.26
C THR A 340 -4.31 0.74 7.42
N ASN A 341 -4.10 0.06 6.30
CA ASN A 341 -3.74 -1.35 6.23
C ASN A 341 -2.22 -1.56 6.39
N ASP A 342 -1.64 -1.10 7.51
CA ASP A 342 -0.22 -1.24 7.79
C ASP A 342 0.15 -2.69 8.18
N PHE A 343 1.24 -3.24 7.65
CA PHE A 343 1.62 -4.62 7.90
C PHE A 343 3.14 -4.83 7.95
N GLN A 344 3.56 -5.95 8.53
CA GLN A 344 4.95 -6.39 8.58
C GLN A 344 5.12 -7.76 7.97
N LEU A 345 6.16 -7.91 7.16
CA LEU A 345 6.66 -9.17 6.65
C LEU A 345 7.84 -9.62 7.49
N ASN A 346 7.88 -10.89 7.88
CA ASN A 346 8.98 -11.48 8.64
C ASN A 346 9.71 -12.49 7.78
N ASN A 347 11.03 -12.60 7.93
CA ASN A 347 11.88 -13.54 7.17
C ASN A 347 11.64 -13.44 5.65
N VAL A 348 11.69 -12.21 5.11
CA VAL A 348 11.44 -11.93 3.69
C VAL A 348 12.41 -12.77 2.83
N PRO A 349 11.91 -13.60 1.87
CA PRO A 349 12.74 -14.53 1.14
C PRO A 349 13.86 -13.86 0.33
N LEU A 350 14.98 -14.57 0.21
CA LEU A 350 16.21 -14.17 -0.49
C LEU A 350 16.02 -13.89 -2.00
N ALA A 351 14.92 -14.36 -2.62
CA ALA A 351 14.63 -14.22 -4.06
C ALA A 351 13.14 -14.19 -4.39
N GLY A 352 12.82 -13.52 -5.50
CA GLY A 352 11.51 -13.60 -6.18
C GLY A 352 10.59 -12.40 -5.96
N GLY A 353 10.97 -11.44 -5.11
CA GLY A 353 10.08 -10.35 -4.72
C GLY A 353 8.84 -10.86 -3.95
N ILE A 354 8.14 -9.94 -3.30
CA ILE A 354 6.84 -10.22 -2.69
C ILE A 354 5.84 -9.26 -3.32
N HIS A 355 4.70 -9.80 -3.72
CA HIS A 355 3.57 -9.00 -4.15
C HIS A 355 2.50 -9.00 -3.08
N CYS A 356 2.18 -7.82 -2.56
CA CYS A 356 1.17 -7.62 -1.54
C CYS A 356 0.01 -6.82 -2.09
N VAL A 357 -1.19 -7.17 -1.66
CA VAL A 357 -2.43 -6.48 -1.98
C VAL A 357 -3.06 -5.99 -0.68
N VAL A 358 -3.42 -4.71 -0.64
CA VAL A 358 -4.25 -4.12 0.42
C VAL A 358 -5.62 -3.77 -0.15
N TYR A 359 -6.66 -3.95 0.67
CA TYR A 359 -8.05 -3.84 0.21
C TYR A 359 -8.78 -2.71 0.92
N TYR A 360 -9.67 -2.07 0.17
CA TYR A 360 -10.55 -1.00 0.63
C TYR A 360 -11.99 -1.32 0.20
N ARG A 361 -12.97 -0.85 0.97
CA ARG A 361 -14.39 -0.94 0.63
C ARG A 361 -15.04 0.42 0.74
N ALA A 362 -16.12 0.62 -0.01
CA ALA A 362 -16.91 1.84 0.11
C ALA A 362 -17.44 1.94 1.55
N LYS A 363 -17.36 3.14 2.13
CA LYS A 363 -18.00 3.41 3.41
C LYS A 363 -19.50 3.20 3.26
N THR A 364 -20.09 2.39 4.14
CA THR A 364 -21.54 2.28 4.23
C THR A 364 -22.04 3.50 4.99
N ILE A 365 -22.62 4.47 4.28
CA ILE A 365 -23.26 5.62 4.90
C ILE A 365 -24.71 5.23 5.22
N PRO A 366 -25.11 5.19 6.50
CA PRO A 366 -26.51 4.96 6.87
C PRO A 366 -27.45 5.94 6.18
N THR A 367 -28.60 5.46 5.74
CA THR A 367 -29.62 6.30 5.09
C THR A 367 -30.76 6.69 6.04
N THR A 368 -30.72 6.20 7.28
CA THR A 368 -31.74 6.41 8.30
C THR A 368 -31.13 6.76 9.65
N TYR A 369 -31.94 7.32 10.55
CA TYR A 369 -31.58 7.64 11.94
C TYR A 369 -32.81 7.50 12.86
N ASP A 370 -32.58 7.38 14.16
CA ASP A 370 -33.63 7.37 15.18
C ASP A 370 -33.76 8.77 15.81
N LEU A 371 -35.00 9.22 16.03
CA LEU A 371 -35.30 10.46 16.74
C LEU A 371 -35.97 10.15 18.07
N ARG A 372 -35.36 10.60 19.16
CA ARG A 372 -35.93 10.55 20.51
C ARG A 372 -36.18 11.97 21.02
N LEU A 373 -37.39 12.19 21.50
CA LEU A 373 -37.84 13.48 21.99
C LEU A 373 -38.29 13.35 23.44
N ARG A 374 -37.75 14.19 24.32
CA ARG A 374 -38.19 14.36 25.71
C ARG A 374 -38.97 15.67 25.86
N LYS A 375 -40.19 15.57 26.39
CA LYS A 375 -40.99 16.74 26.76
C LYS A 375 -40.68 17.16 28.19
N VAL A 376 -40.20 18.40 28.38
CA VAL A 376 -39.76 18.90 29.69
C VAL A 376 -40.36 20.27 30.05
N ASP A 377 -40.21 20.69 31.31
CA ASP A 377 -40.52 22.03 31.78
C ASP A 377 -39.42 23.04 31.36
N ALA A 378 -39.82 24.25 30.94
CA ALA A 378 -38.90 25.28 30.48
C ALA A 378 -38.04 25.93 31.58
N THR A 379 -38.47 25.83 32.84
CA THR A 379 -37.76 26.39 34.00
C THR A 379 -36.92 25.35 34.72
N ASP A 380 -37.32 24.08 34.67
CA ASP A 380 -36.59 22.93 35.22
C ASP A 380 -36.62 21.76 34.23
N THR A 381 -35.57 21.62 33.42
CA THR A 381 -35.48 20.61 32.35
C THR A 381 -35.33 19.17 32.87
N THR A 382 -35.20 18.99 34.19
CA THR A 382 -35.22 17.66 34.82
C THR A 382 -36.63 17.13 35.04
N VAL A 383 -37.65 17.99 34.92
CA VAL A 383 -39.07 17.63 35.07
C VAL A 383 -39.64 17.24 33.71
N SER A 384 -39.83 15.94 33.51
CA SER A 384 -40.56 15.41 32.35
C SER A 384 -42.06 15.69 32.44
N LEU A 385 -42.68 16.01 31.30
CA LEU A 385 -44.08 16.42 31.22
C LEU A 385 -44.92 15.40 30.44
N ASP A 386 -46.06 15.02 31.01
CA ASP A 386 -47.01 14.08 30.41
C ASP A 386 -48.13 14.79 29.62
N GLY A 387 -48.83 14.04 28.78
CA GLY A 387 -50.05 14.45 28.09
C GLY A 387 -49.86 15.36 26.87
N ALA A 388 -48.62 15.68 26.50
CA ALA A 388 -48.33 16.34 25.24
C ALA A 388 -48.53 15.38 24.05
N GLU A 389 -48.85 15.92 22.87
CA GLU A 389 -48.95 15.16 21.62
C GLU A 389 -48.17 15.88 20.52
N PHE A 390 -47.49 15.10 19.67
CA PHE A 390 -46.70 15.61 18.55
C PHE A 390 -47.04 14.90 17.24
N GLU A 391 -47.02 15.66 16.16
CA GLU A 391 -46.97 15.14 14.78
C GLU A 391 -45.61 15.48 14.17
N LEU A 392 -44.93 14.47 13.62
CA LEU A 392 -43.75 14.64 12.79
C LEU A 392 -44.12 14.38 11.33
N ARG A 393 -43.71 15.26 10.42
CA ARG A 393 -43.91 15.11 8.96
C ARG A 393 -42.61 15.42 8.23
N SER A 394 -42.33 14.68 7.15
CA SER A 394 -41.24 15.03 6.23
C SER A 394 -41.61 16.25 5.39
N LEU A 395 -40.60 17.01 4.96
CA LEU A 395 -40.73 18.14 4.05
C LEU A 395 -40.05 17.81 2.72
N ASN A 396 -40.73 18.10 1.61
CA ASN A 396 -40.13 17.98 0.28
C ASN A 396 -39.24 19.20 -0.06
N ASP A 397 -38.66 19.20 -1.26
CA ASP A 397 -37.79 20.28 -1.77
C ASP A 397 -38.51 21.64 -1.93
N GLU A 398 -39.84 21.66 -1.94
CA GLU A 398 -40.64 22.89 -1.93
C GLU A 398 -41.15 23.28 -0.53
N GLY A 399 -40.82 22.51 0.50
CA GLY A 399 -41.16 22.81 1.89
C GLY A 399 -42.58 22.40 2.27
N GLN A 400 -43.18 21.52 1.47
CA GLN A 400 -44.52 21.01 1.70
C GLN A 400 -44.46 19.78 2.62
N PRO A 401 -45.30 19.72 3.67
CA PRO A 401 -45.35 18.58 4.57
C PRO A 401 -46.04 17.38 3.93
N GLY A 402 -45.46 16.20 4.14
CA GLY A 402 -46.06 14.92 3.80
C GLY A 402 -47.03 14.40 4.86
N ASP A 403 -47.19 13.07 4.89
CA ASP A 403 -48.03 12.37 5.87
C ASP A 403 -47.40 12.37 7.27
N VAL A 404 -48.23 12.15 8.30
CA VAL A 404 -47.78 12.00 9.68
C VAL A 404 -46.98 10.72 9.81
N LEU A 405 -45.77 10.82 10.34
CA LEU A 405 -44.90 9.69 10.60
C LEU A 405 -45.30 8.99 11.91
N PRO A 406 -45.27 7.65 11.97
CA PRO A 406 -45.68 6.91 13.15
C PRO A 406 -44.80 7.23 14.36
N THR A 407 -45.42 7.62 15.48
CA THR A 407 -44.74 7.91 16.75
C THR A 407 -44.97 6.77 17.74
N LYS A 408 -43.93 6.37 18.48
CA LYS A 408 -44.02 5.49 19.64
C LYS A 408 -43.83 6.29 20.93
N SER A 409 -44.46 5.86 22.03
CA SER A 409 -44.08 6.35 23.35
C SER A 409 -42.77 5.71 23.79
N GLY A 410 -41.87 6.49 24.39
CA GLY A 410 -40.63 5.99 24.97
C GLY A 410 -40.83 5.31 26.32
N ASP A 411 -39.71 4.95 26.97
CA ASP A 411 -39.71 4.20 28.23
C ASP A 411 -40.09 5.08 29.43
N ASN A 412 -39.80 6.39 29.35
CA ASN A 412 -40.14 7.35 30.39
C ASN A 412 -41.31 8.25 29.98
N THR A 413 -41.95 8.84 30.99
CA THR A 413 -43.03 9.82 30.80
C THR A 413 -42.57 10.98 29.92
N GLY A 414 -43.40 11.36 28.95
CA GLY A 414 -43.12 12.49 28.05
C GLY A 414 -42.09 12.19 26.96
N GLU A 415 -41.77 10.92 26.72
CA GLU A 415 -40.86 10.50 25.65
C GLU A 415 -41.61 10.06 24.38
N PHE A 416 -41.09 10.50 23.24
CA PHE A 416 -41.58 10.14 21.91
C PHE A 416 -40.42 9.61 21.07
N VAL A 417 -40.66 8.55 20.32
CA VAL A 417 -39.64 7.84 19.55
C VAL A 417 -40.12 7.63 18.12
N TRP A 418 -39.26 7.95 17.16
CA TRP A 418 -39.40 7.61 15.75
C TRP A 418 -38.16 6.85 15.32
N ASP A 419 -38.33 5.60 14.90
CA ASP A 419 -37.22 4.76 14.45
C ASP A 419 -37.10 4.78 12.92
N ASP A 420 -35.89 4.54 12.41
CA ASP A 420 -35.61 4.37 10.97
C ASP A 420 -36.07 5.54 10.08
N LEU A 421 -35.95 6.79 10.57
CA LEU A 421 -36.30 7.98 9.79
C LEU A 421 -35.29 8.21 8.66
N PRO A 422 -35.73 8.38 7.39
CA PRO A 422 -34.83 8.76 6.31
C PRO A 422 -34.12 10.09 6.57
N LEU A 423 -32.92 10.28 6.03
CA LEU A 423 -32.30 11.61 6.01
C LEU A 423 -33.15 12.61 5.22
N GLY A 424 -33.18 13.87 5.65
CA GLY A 424 -33.96 14.93 5.01
C GLY A 424 -34.49 16.00 5.97
N SER A 425 -35.40 16.82 5.45
CA SER A 425 -36.04 17.92 6.20
C SER A 425 -37.38 17.50 6.80
N TYR A 426 -37.69 18.05 7.97
CA TYR A 426 -38.84 17.67 8.79
C TYR A 426 -39.49 18.87 9.47
N VAL A 427 -40.77 18.71 9.81
CA VAL A 427 -41.52 19.60 10.69
C VAL A 427 -42.12 18.81 11.84
N LEU A 428 -41.81 19.23 13.06
CA LEU A 428 -42.36 18.70 14.30
C LEU A 428 -43.36 19.71 14.89
N THR A 429 -44.62 19.29 15.01
CA THR A 429 -45.72 20.14 15.49
C THR A 429 -46.23 19.58 16.81
N GLU A 430 -46.20 20.38 17.87
CA GLU A 430 -46.95 20.05 19.10
C GLU A 430 -48.44 20.28 18.82
N THR A 431 -49.23 19.21 18.82
CA THR A 431 -50.68 19.28 18.56
C THR A 431 -51.49 19.39 19.85
N ARG A 432 -50.90 18.99 20.98
CA ARG A 432 -51.45 19.18 22.32
C ARG A 432 -50.34 19.51 23.31
N ALA A 433 -50.55 20.55 24.10
CA ALA A 433 -49.65 20.93 25.17
C ALA A 433 -49.65 19.90 26.30
N ALA A 434 -48.55 19.82 27.05
CA ALA A 434 -48.49 19.03 28.27
C ALA A 434 -49.64 19.33 29.26
N ALA A 435 -50.08 18.30 29.97
CA ALA A 435 -51.08 18.41 31.01
C ALA A 435 -50.58 19.24 32.21
N GLY A 436 -51.50 19.76 33.02
CA GLY A 436 -51.13 20.52 34.23
C GLY A 436 -50.96 22.02 33.99
N GLY A 437 -51.60 22.56 32.96
CA GLY A 437 -51.69 23.99 32.70
C GLY A 437 -50.47 24.55 31.97
N TYR A 438 -49.90 23.82 31.01
CA TYR A 438 -48.84 24.31 30.14
C TYR A 438 -49.40 24.94 28.86
N SER A 439 -48.66 25.88 28.28
CA SER A 439 -48.98 26.52 27.01
C SER A 439 -48.51 25.67 25.84
N LEU A 440 -49.33 25.60 24.79
CA LEU A 440 -48.98 25.01 23.50
C LEU A 440 -47.87 25.82 22.82
N LEU A 441 -46.94 25.16 22.16
CA LEU A 441 -45.93 25.84 21.35
C LEU A 441 -46.60 26.70 20.26
N PRO A 442 -46.18 27.98 20.12
CA PRO A 442 -46.80 28.89 19.16
C PRO A 442 -46.39 28.62 17.71
N GLN A 443 -45.27 27.92 17.50
CA GLN A 443 -44.73 27.58 16.19
C GLN A 443 -44.17 26.15 16.21
N PRO A 444 -44.25 25.41 15.09
CA PRO A 444 -43.60 24.12 14.95
C PRO A 444 -42.08 24.27 14.86
N VAL A 445 -41.36 23.18 15.10
CA VAL A 445 -39.91 23.09 14.96
C VAL A 445 -39.57 22.51 13.60
N TYR A 446 -38.82 23.26 12.79
CA TYR A 446 -38.33 22.81 11.49
C TYR A 446 -36.87 22.39 11.62
N PHE A 447 -36.51 21.24 11.07
CA PHE A 447 -35.13 20.75 11.14
C PHE A 447 -34.77 19.90 9.92
N LYS A 448 -33.47 19.70 9.72
CA LYS A 448 -32.90 18.83 8.68
C LYS A 448 -31.86 17.92 9.31
N VAL A 449 -31.83 16.66 8.89
CA VAL A 449 -30.80 15.69 9.29
C VAL A 449 -30.14 15.15 8.04
N GLU A 450 -28.81 15.28 7.96
CA GLU A 450 -27.99 14.82 6.84
C GLU A 450 -26.59 14.42 7.34
N TYR A 451 -25.79 13.77 6.49
CA TYR A 451 -24.38 13.58 6.76
C TYR A 451 -23.58 14.81 6.32
N ASP A 452 -22.80 15.38 7.23
CA ASP A 452 -21.82 16.44 6.95
C ASP A 452 -20.44 15.93 7.36
N SER A 453 -19.54 15.78 6.37
CA SER A 453 -18.17 15.28 6.58
C SER A 453 -18.11 13.94 7.34
N ASP A 454 -18.96 12.99 6.93
CA ASP A 454 -19.15 11.64 7.54
C ASP A 454 -19.76 11.62 8.96
N GLU A 455 -20.20 12.76 9.50
CA GLU A 455 -20.93 12.83 10.76
C GLU A 455 -22.43 13.07 10.51
N LEU A 456 -23.28 12.35 11.25
CA LEU A 456 -24.72 12.66 11.26
C LEU A 456 -24.90 14.04 11.90
N ALA A 457 -25.43 14.99 11.15
CA ALA A 457 -25.58 16.37 11.55
C ALA A 457 -27.05 16.77 11.58
N PHE A 458 -27.41 17.56 12.60
CA PHE A 458 -28.74 18.14 12.76
C PHE A 458 -28.68 19.65 12.53
N PHE A 459 -29.58 20.14 11.71
CA PHE A 459 -29.68 21.56 11.36
C PHE A 459 -31.06 22.06 11.77
N LEU A 460 -31.09 23.11 12.58
CA LEU A 460 -32.33 23.83 12.88
C LEU A 460 -32.66 24.76 11.71
N LEU A 461 -33.87 24.69 11.19
CA LEU A 461 -34.33 25.52 10.07
C LEU A 461 -35.16 26.69 10.59
N GLU A 462 -35.04 27.86 9.97
CA GLU A 462 -35.87 29.03 10.32
C GLU A 462 -37.34 28.88 9.88
N GLY A 463 -37.62 27.96 8.96
CA GLY A 463 -38.96 27.72 8.42
C GLY A 463 -38.97 26.64 7.33
N PRO A 464 -40.13 26.37 6.71
CA PRO A 464 -40.29 25.26 5.75
C PRO A 464 -39.49 25.43 4.45
N ASN A 465 -39.06 26.66 4.14
CA ASN A 465 -38.32 26.98 2.92
C ASN A 465 -36.81 27.14 3.13
N ASP A 466 -36.33 27.11 4.38
CA ASP A 466 -34.90 27.15 4.67
C ASP A 466 -34.28 25.79 4.33
N ARG A 467 -33.19 25.82 3.56
CA ARG A 467 -32.46 24.63 3.07
C ARG A 467 -31.08 24.49 3.70
N THR A 468 -30.60 25.58 4.28
CA THR A 468 -29.26 25.66 4.87
C THR A 468 -29.32 25.24 6.33
N GLY A 469 -30.21 25.86 7.11
CA GLY A 469 -30.27 25.68 8.55
C GLY A 469 -29.04 26.13 9.30
N GLN A 470 -29.17 26.18 10.62
CA GLN A 470 -28.08 26.33 11.56
C GLN A 470 -27.70 24.95 12.12
N ARG A 471 -26.47 24.50 11.87
CA ARG A 471 -25.93 23.28 12.49
C ARG A 471 -25.95 23.41 14.01
N LEU A 472 -26.53 22.43 14.69
CA LEU A 472 -26.43 22.29 16.14
C LEU A 472 -25.31 21.30 16.45
N ASP A 473 -24.32 21.74 17.22
CA ASP A 473 -23.27 20.88 17.76
C ASP A 473 -23.48 20.71 19.27
N GLY A 474 -23.13 19.56 19.84
CA GLY A 474 -23.33 19.24 21.27
C GLY A 474 -22.61 20.18 22.26
N ALA A 475 -21.80 21.13 21.76
CA ALA A 475 -21.12 22.16 22.53
C ALA A 475 -21.75 23.57 22.37
N SER A 476 -22.85 23.73 21.63
CA SER A 476 -23.47 25.03 21.36
C SER A 476 -24.00 25.68 22.64
N PRO A 477 -23.42 26.80 23.12
CA PRO A 477 -23.79 27.42 24.40
C PRO A 477 -25.09 28.24 24.36
N SER A 478 -25.83 28.20 23.24
CA SER A 478 -27.08 28.96 23.07
C SER A 478 -28.10 28.16 22.28
N LEU A 479 -28.70 27.15 22.91
CA LEU A 479 -29.95 26.57 22.44
C LEU A 479 -31.07 27.62 22.64
N ASN A 480 -31.91 27.79 21.63
CA ASN A 480 -33.06 28.69 21.68
C ASN A 480 -34.33 27.91 21.99
N PHE A 481 -35.20 28.49 22.80
CA PHE A 481 -36.54 27.95 23.03
C PHE A 481 -37.26 27.71 21.69
N PRO A 482 -37.88 26.54 21.46
CA PRO A 482 -38.28 25.57 22.49
C PRO A 482 -37.31 24.40 22.75
N ILE A 483 -36.19 24.30 22.02
CA ILE A 483 -35.19 23.24 22.22
C ILE A 483 -34.27 23.64 23.37
N VAL A 484 -34.18 22.79 24.39
CA VAL A 484 -33.41 23.08 25.62
C VAL A 484 -32.31 22.07 25.90
N ASP A 485 -32.29 20.96 25.17
CA ASP A 485 -31.23 19.96 25.20
C ASP A 485 -31.16 19.25 23.84
N PHE A 486 -29.96 18.88 23.43
CA PHE A 486 -29.71 18.25 22.14
C PHE A 486 -28.43 17.41 22.15
N MET A 487 -28.50 16.21 21.61
CA MET A 487 -27.37 15.32 21.44
C MET A 487 -27.54 14.49 20.17
N VAL A 488 -26.43 14.22 19.48
CA VAL A 488 -26.38 13.23 18.37
C VAL A 488 -25.31 12.22 18.72
N ALA A 489 -25.66 10.94 18.69
CA ALA A 489 -24.75 9.83 18.91
C ALA A 489 -25.29 8.58 18.23
N ASP A 490 -24.42 7.75 17.65
CA ASP A 490 -24.76 6.39 17.19
C ASP A 490 -26.03 6.28 16.32
N GLN A 491 -26.17 7.12 15.28
CA GLN A 491 -27.35 7.22 14.41
C GLN A 491 -28.65 7.62 15.12
N GLN A 492 -28.54 8.25 16.29
CA GLN A 492 -29.67 8.73 17.06
C GLN A 492 -29.54 10.23 17.31
N VAL A 493 -30.67 10.92 17.20
CA VAL A 493 -30.85 12.32 17.59
C VAL A 493 -31.73 12.36 18.84
N ASP A 494 -31.20 12.90 19.93
CA ASP A 494 -31.94 13.17 21.16
C ASP A 494 -32.25 14.67 21.27
N LEU A 495 -33.53 15.02 21.43
CA LEU A 495 -34.02 16.38 21.63
C LEU A 495 -34.79 16.50 22.94
N ALA A 496 -34.62 17.61 23.66
CA ALA A 496 -35.58 18.01 24.69
C ALA A 496 -36.32 19.28 24.27
N ILE A 497 -37.66 19.21 24.25
CA ILE A 497 -38.54 20.33 23.91
C ILE A 497 -39.30 20.76 25.16
N ALA A 498 -39.17 22.04 25.49
CA ALA A 498 -39.72 22.63 26.70
C ALA A 498 -41.10 23.27 26.49
N ASN A 499 -42.00 23.13 27.48
CA ASN A 499 -43.22 23.95 27.56
C ASN A 499 -43.13 24.90 28.73
N VAL A 500 -43.76 26.06 28.57
CA VAL A 500 -43.91 27.06 29.62
C VAL A 500 -45.27 26.88 30.30
N ARG A 501 -45.31 26.93 31.62
CA ARG A 501 -46.56 26.88 32.39
C ARG A 501 -47.42 28.12 32.10
N ALA A 502 -48.69 27.93 31.80
CA ALA A 502 -49.65 28.98 31.52
C ALA A 502 -50.05 29.74 32.81
N GLY A 503 -49.55 30.97 32.94
CA GLY A 503 -49.91 31.95 33.99
C GLY A 503 -49.02 31.89 35.23
N GLU A 504 -48.58 33.02 35.81
CA GLU A 504 -48.93 34.42 35.56
C GLU A 504 -48.02 35.08 34.51
N LEU A 505 -48.55 36.01 33.71
CA LEU A 505 -47.74 36.94 32.93
C LEU A 505 -46.56 37.44 33.80
N PRO A 506 -45.32 37.60 33.27
CA PRO A 506 -44.39 38.48 33.97
C PRO A 506 -45.14 39.79 34.13
N LYS A 507 -45.25 40.30 35.36
CA LYS A 507 -45.70 41.68 35.56
C LYS A 507 -44.75 42.55 34.74
N THR A 508 -45.13 42.90 33.51
CA THR A 508 -44.43 43.91 32.71
C THR A 508 -44.71 45.23 33.39
N GLY A 509 -43.89 45.49 34.40
CA GLY A 509 -44.11 46.48 35.43
C GLY A 509 -43.13 46.26 36.57
N GLY A 510 -41.86 45.98 36.24
CA GLY A 510 -40.78 46.24 37.19
C GLY A 510 -40.87 47.70 37.65
N ALA A 511 -40.47 47.98 38.88
CA ALA A 511 -40.62 49.28 39.56
C ALA A 511 -40.08 50.52 38.78
N GLY A 512 -39.42 50.33 37.64
CA GLY A 512 -38.92 51.39 36.77
C GLY A 512 -39.98 52.14 35.94
N VAL A 513 -41.06 51.49 35.48
CA VAL A 513 -42.08 52.19 34.65
C VAL A 513 -43.01 53.07 35.49
N GLY A 514 -43.27 52.66 36.74
CA GLY A 514 -44.09 53.45 37.68
C GLY A 514 -43.50 54.85 37.94
N LEU A 515 -42.18 54.97 37.98
CA LEU A 515 -41.47 56.25 38.12
C LEU A 515 -41.71 57.16 36.90
N TRP A 516 -41.69 56.62 35.68
CA TRP A 516 -41.93 57.38 34.46
C TRP A 516 -43.40 57.76 34.26
N ILE A 517 -44.34 56.89 34.63
CA ILE A 517 -45.77 57.22 34.63
C ILE A 517 -46.06 58.30 35.68
N ALA A 518 -45.50 58.20 36.89
CA ALA A 518 -45.66 59.22 37.92
C ALA A 518 -45.03 60.56 37.51
N ALA A 519 -43.85 60.54 36.88
CA ALA A 519 -43.21 61.74 36.32
C ALA A 519 -44.06 62.36 35.19
N GLY A 520 -44.65 61.54 34.33
CA GLY A 520 -45.58 61.99 33.28
C GLY A 520 -46.84 62.65 33.85
N ILE A 521 -47.44 62.05 34.87
CA ILE A 521 -48.60 62.63 35.58
C ILE A 521 -48.23 63.96 36.26
N LEU A 522 -47.04 64.05 36.88
CA LEU A 522 -46.54 65.28 37.48
C LEU A 522 -46.30 66.40 36.46
N LEU A 523 -45.77 66.07 35.28
CA LEU A 523 -45.61 67.03 34.19
C LEU A 523 -46.95 67.55 33.66
N ILE A 524 -47.94 66.67 33.52
CA ILE A 524 -49.31 67.06 33.12
C ILE A 524 -49.95 67.95 34.18
N ALA A 525 -49.79 67.62 35.47
CA ALA A 525 -50.30 68.44 36.57
C ALA A 525 -49.62 69.82 36.64
N ALA A 526 -48.29 69.88 36.47
CA ALA A 526 -47.53 71.13 36.42
C ALA A 526 -47.93 71.98 35.20
N GLY A 527 -48.17 71.36 34.05
CA GLY A 527 -48.71 72.01 32.85
C GLY A 527 -50.12 72.58 33.08
N ALA A 528 -51.01 71.83 33.73
CA ALA A 528 -52.36 72.28 34.04
C ALA A 528 -52.38 73.44 35.06
N ILE A 529 -51.49 73.42 36.06
CA ILE A 529 -51.33 74.52 37.03
C ILE A 529 -50.72 75.76 36.36
N GLY A 530 -49.74 75.58 35.47
CA GLY A 530 -49.15 76.65 34.66
C GLY A 530 -50.16 77.29 33.69
N ALA A 531 -51.01 76.47 33.05
CA ALA A 531 -52.09 76.94 32.19
C ALA A 531 -53.17 77.70 32.97
N ARG A 532 -53.52 77.27 34.19
CA ARG A 532 -54.45 78.02 35.07
C ARG A 532 -53.88 79.37 35.53
N ARG A 533 -52.56 79.49 35.75
CA ARG A 533 -51.94 80.79 36.10
C ARG A 533 -51.88 81.77 34.93
N ARG A 534 -51.93 81.31 33.68
CA ARG A 534 -52.03 82.18 32.49
C ARG A 534 -53.47 82.57 32.11
N ALA A 535 -54.48 81.91 32.67
CA ALA A 535 -55.89 82.25 32.44
C ALA A 535 -56.45 83.28 33.45
N ILE A 536 -55.65 83.71 34.44
CA ILE A 536 -56.03 84.71 35.47
C ILE A 536 -55.05 85.92 35.44
N ALA A 537 -54.31 86.11 34.35
CA ALA A 537 -53.45 87.28 34.11
C ALA A 537 -53.94 88.08 32.90
#